data_AF-A0A158QYI1-F1
#
_entry.id   AF-A0A158QYI1-F1
#
_cell.length_a   1.000
_cell.length_b   1.000
_cell.length_c   1.000
_cell.angle_alpha   90.00
_cell.angle_beta   90.00
_cell.angle_gamma   90.00
#
_symmetry.space_group_name_H-M   'P 1'
#
loop_
_entity.id
_entity.type
_entity.pdbx_description
1 polymer ?
#
loop_
_entity_poly.entity_id
_entity_poly.type
_entity_poly.pdbx_seq_one_letter_code
_entity_poly.pdbx_strand_id
1 'polypeptide(L)'
;MSISRAVSCLKPVHTRFLAVRTAAVTSPGTSKVQLQKPEGEEGFFQYGRNYSRDPKFKGVPKPQQGDTPAQFMLRRLGHAYEIYPLLFLAGFWFTIFCATTYYSFTKIEVWLDRSKTAAPWDWERSREDYWKRGTVAFDLDGRTRKRCELMEVLQDEMLEAAKKRGTR
;
A
#
# COMPACT_ATOMS: atom_id res chain seq x y z
N MET A 1 -12.67 -18.19 -6.58
CA MET A 1 -13.31 -17.01 -7.20
C MET A 1 -12.25 -16.22 -7.95
N SER A 2 -12.38 -16.10 -9.27
CA SER A 2 -11.28 -15.70 -10.16
C SER A 2 -10.90 -14.23 -10.05
N ILE A 3 -9.61 -13.96 -9.81
CA ILE A 3 -8.99 -12.62 -9.75
C ILE A 3 -9.32 -11.78 -10.99
N SER A 4 -9.53 -12.44 -12.15
CA SER A 4 -9.93 -11.78 -13.40
C SER A 4 -11.30 -11.11 -13.38
N ARG A 5 -12.24 -11.54 -12.50
CA ARG A 5 -13.54 -10.86 -12.32
C ARG A 5 -13.45 -9.61 -11.42
N ALA A 6 -12.52 -9.60 -10.45
CA ALA A 6 -12.30 -8.41 -9.61
C ALA A 6 -11.64 -7.28 -10.41
N VAL A 7 -10.71 -7.61 -11.31
CA VAL A 7 -10.00 -6.64 -12.16
C VAL A 7 -10.92 -6.00 -13.20
N SER A 8 -11.91 -6.73 -13.73
CA SER A 8 -12.87 -6.17 -14.70
C SER A 8 -13.90 -5.23 -14.05
N CYS A 9 -14.27 -5.43 -12.78
CA CYS A 9 -15.13 -4.51 -12.04
C CYS A 9 -14.40 -3.21 -11.60
N LEU A 10 -13.07 -3.24 -11.44
CA LEU A 10 -12.27 -2.05 -11.10
C LEU A 10 -12.12 -1.07 -12.27
N LYS A 11 -12.06 -1.57 -13.51
CA LYS A 11 -11.90 -0.75 -14.73
C LYS A 11 -13.00 0.32 -14.92
N PRO A 12 -14.32 0.02 -14.81
CA PRO A 12 -15.36 1.03 -15.00
C PRO A 12 -15.42 2.08 -13.88
N VAL A 13 -14.96 1.72 -12.67
CA VAL A 13 -14.89 2.67 -11.54
C VAL A 13 -13.72 3.63 -11.76
N HIS A 14 -12.56 3.11 -12.16
CA HIS A 14 -11.38 3.95 -12.42
C HIS A 14 -11.56 4.90 -13.60
N THR A 15 -12.23 4.46 -14.68
CA THR A 15 -12.51 5.31 -15.84
C THR A 15 -13.53 6.41 -15.53
N ARG A 16 -14.52 6.17 -14.66
CA ARG A 16 -15.41 7.23 -14.16
C ARG A 16 -14.69 8.23 -13.28
N PHE A 17 -13.79 7.78 -12.38
CA PHE A 17 -12.96 8.69 -11.59
C PHE A 17 -11.97 9.50 -12.44
N LEU A 18 -11.43 8.94 -13.52
CA LEU A 18 -10.54 9.64 -14.43
C LEU A 18 -11.29 10.60 -15.36
N ALA A 19 -12.47 10.24 -15.87
CA ALA A 19 -13.29 11.14 -16.69
C ALA A 19 -13.80 12.37 -15.92
N VAL A 20 -14.09 12.22 -14.62
CA VAL A 20 -14.38 13.34 -13.71
C VAL A 20 -13.14 14.24 -13.48
N ARG A 21 -11.92 13.71 -13.68
CA ARG A 21 -10.66 14.46 -13.54
C ARG A 21 -10.20 15.18 -14.82
N THR A 22 -10.73 14.82 -16.00
CA THR A 22 -10.32 15.38 -17.30
C THR A 22 -11.38 16.24 -17.98
N ALA A 23 -12.56 16.43 -17.39
CA ALA A 23 -13.42 17.53 -17.78
C ALA A 23 -12.68 18.83 -17.44
N ALA A 24 -12.07 19.45 -18.47
CA ALA A 24 -11.34 20.70 -18.39
C ALA A 24 -12.12 21.66 -17.48
N VAL A 25 -11.54 21.97 -16.32
CA VAL A 25 -12.06 22.99 -15.42
C VAL A 25 -12.02 24.27 -16.23
N THR A 26 -13.18 24.69 -16.75
CA THR A 26 -13.37 26.06 -17.19
C THR A 26 -13.07 26.91 -15.98
N SER A 27 -11.87 27.50 -15.95
CA SER A 27 -11.54 28.52 -14.96
C SER A 27 -12.63 29.57 -15.10
N PRO A 28 -13.47 29.78 -14.06
CA PRO A 28 -14.48 30.81 -14.14
C PRO A 28 -13.74 32.13 -14.37
N GLY A 29 -14.11 32.83 -15.45
CA GLY A 29 -13.44 34.07 -15.86
C GLY A 29 -13.37 35.09 -14.72
N THR A 30 -12.43 36.03 -14.85
CA THR A 30 -12.20 37.12 -13.90
C THR A 30 -13.50 37.85 -13.55
N SER A 31 -13.61 38.39 -12.32
CA SER A 31 -14.82 39.07 -11.88
C SER A 31 -15.20 40.21 -12.84
N LYS A 32 -16.50 40.31 -13.16
CA LYS A 32 -17.02 41.39 -14.02
C LYS A 32 -16.84 42.78 -13.41
N VAL A 33 -16.69 42.85 -12.09
CA VAL A 33 -16.41 44.08 -11.35
C VAL A 33 -15.02 43.97 -10.75
N GLN A 34 -14.14 44.87 -11.16
CA GLN A 34 -12.83 45.06 -10.54
C GLN A 34 -12.90 46.32 -9.69
N LEU A 35 -12.40 46.24 -8.46
CA LEU A 35 -12.29 47.42 -7.61
C LEU A 35 -11.19 48.31 -8.19
N GLN A 36 -11.50 49.60 -8.35
CA GLN A 36 -10.51 50.58 -8.76
C GLN A 36 -9.54 50.81 -7.60
N LYS A 37 -8.28 51.03 -7.94
CA LYS A 37 -7.24 51.28 -6.96
C LYS A 37 -7.44 52.66 -6.33
N PRO A 38 -7.25 52.84 -5.01
CA PRO A 38 -7.20 54.17 -4.42
C PRO A 38 -6.03 54.98 -5.00
N GLU A 39 -6.26 56.27 -5.24
CA GLU A 39 -5.27 57.17 -5.84
C GLU A 39 -4.07 57.33 -4.89
N GLY A 40 -2.86 56.94 -5.34
CA GLY A 40 -1.60 57.16 -4.61
C GLY A 40 -0.77 55.92 -4.28
N GLU A 41 -1.28 54.71 -4.53
CA GLU A 41 -0.51 53.48 -4.33
C GLU A 41 0.00 52.92 -5.67
N GLU A 42 1.23 52.39 -5.72
CA GLU A 42 1.80 51.67 -6.87
C GLU A 42 1.72 50.15 -6.66
N GLY A 43 1.48 49.37 -7.72
CA GLY A 43 1.31 47.90 -7.63
C GLY A 43 0.05 47.33 -8.32
N PHE A 44 0.10 46.02 -8.62
CA PHE A 44 -0.93 45.25 -9.32
C PHE A 44 -2.06 44.85 -8.37
N PHE A 45 -3.29 45.30 -8.65
CA PHE A 45 -4.47 44.94 -7.87
C PHE A 45 -5.48 44.21 -8.76
N GLN A 46 -5.61 42.89 -8.57
CA GLN A 46 -6.60 42.07 -9.27
C GLN A 46 -7.51 41.40 -8.25
N TYR A 47 -8.72 41.93 -8.09
CA TYR A 47 -9.72 41.33 -7.22
C TYR A 47 -10.35 40.11 -7.92
N GLY A 48 -10.03 38.91 -7.45
CA GLY A 48 -10.69 37.66 -7.87
C GLY A 48 -11.58 37.13 -6.75
N ARG A 49 -12.88 36.92 -7.02
CA ARG A 49 -13.78 36.31 -6.03
C ARG A 49 -13.48 34.82 -5.92
N ASN A 50 -13.32 34.30 -4.70
CA ASN A 50 -13.05 32.88 -4.50
C ASN A 50 -14.31 32.04 -4.81
N TYR A 51 -14.28 31.32 -5.93
CA TYR A 51 -15.42 30.56 -6.46
C TYR A 51 -15.84 29.36 -5.60
N SER A 52 -14.96 28.88 -4.71
CA SER A 52 -15.24 27.75 -3.81
C SER A 52 -16.45 28.01 -2.91
N ARG A 53 -16.59 29.24 -2.42
CA ARG A 53 -17.62 29.67 -1.46
C ARG A 53 -18.84 30.31 -2.11
N ASP A 54 -18.89 30.42 -3.44
CA ASP A 54 -20.00 31.07 -4.11
C ASP A 54 -21.18 30.09 -4.31
N PRO A 55 -22.36 30.36 -3.70
CA PRO A 55 -23.54 29.49 -3.78
C PRO A 55 -24.17 29.46 -5.18
N LYS A 56 -23.76 30.37 -6.08
CA LYS A 56 -24.25 30.43 -7.47
C LYS A 56 -23.72 29.29 -8.35
N PHE A 57 -22.55 28.73 -8.02
CA PHE A 57 -21.98 27.58 -8.73
C PHE A 57 -22.38 26.30 -8.01
N LYS A 58 -23.44 25.63 -8.47
CA LYS A 58 -23.90 24.32 -7.98
C LYS A 58 -23.58 23.24 -9.02
N GLY A 59 -23.12 22.06 -8.60
CA GLY A 59 -22.89 20.90 -9.47
C GLY A 59 -21.51 20.78 -10.12
N VAL A 60 -20.64 21.79 -9.99
CA VAL A 60 -19.24 21.70 -10.42
C VAL A 60 -18.38 21.38 -9.19
N PRO A 61 -17.51 20.34 -9.22
CA PRO A 61 -16.54 20.13 -8.15
C PRO A 61 -15.69 21.40 -8.02
N LYS A 62 -15.50 21.88 -6.80
CA LYS A 62 -14.78 23.13 -6.51
C LYS A 62 -13.41 22.86 -5.89
N PRO A 63 -12.50 22.11 -6.56
CA PRO A 63 -11.19 21.86 -5.98
C PRO A 63 -10.41 23.17 -5.95
N GLN A 64 -10.12 23.66 -4.75
CA GLN A 64 -9.11 24.68 -4.55
C GLN A 64 -7.71 24.06 -4.65
N GLN A 65 -6.75 24.92 -4.92
CA GLN A 65 -5.36 24.53 -5.07
C GLN A 65 -4.79 24.07 -3.72
N GLY A 66 -4.82 22.76 -3.47
CA GLY A 66 -4.40 22.15 -2.20
C GLY A 66 -5.40 21.13 -1.61
N ASP A 67 -6.58 20.98 -2.20
CA ASP A 67 -7.66 20.17 -1.63
C ASP A 67 -7.44 18.65 -1.74
N THR A 68 -6.48 18.20 -2.56
CA THR A 68 -6.16 16.76 -2.63
C THR A 68 -4.91 16.45 -1.83
N PRO A 69 -4.91 15.39 -0.99
CA PRO A 69 -3.72 14.98 -0.23
C PRO A 69 -2.49 14.81 -1.11
N ALA A 70 -2.67 14.27 -2.32
CA ALA A 70 -1.60 14.13 -3.30
C ALA A 70 -1.04 15.48 -3.77
N GLN A 71 -1.89 16.47 -4.04
CA GLN A 71 -1.44 17.80 -4.47
C GLN A 71 -0.89 18.62 -3.30
N PHE A 72 -1.36 18.41 -2.07
CA PHE A 72 -0.73 18.97 -0.87
C PHE A 72 0.71 18.44 -0.70
N MET A 73 0.89 17.12 -0.81
CA MET A 73 2.20 16.49 -0.60
C MET A 73 3.15 16.71 -1.78
N LEU A 74 2.67 16.67 -3.03
CA LEU A 74 3.54 16.66 -4.21
C LEU A 74 3.75 18.03 -4.89
N ARG A 75 2.92 19.04 -4.62
CA ARG A 75 2.96 20.34 -5.35
C ARG A 75 4.24 21.14 -5.13
N ARG A 76 4.89 21.04 -3.97
CA ARG A 76 6.09 21.83 -3.63
C ARG A 76 7.39 21.03 -3.69
N LEU A 77 7.37 19.77 -4.14
CA LEU A 77 8.57 18.93 -4.19
C LEU A 77 9.71 19.56 -4.99
N GLY A 78 9.41 20.25 -6.10
CA GLY A 78 10.43 20.85 -6.96
C GLY A 78 11.10 22.11 -6.40
N HIS A 79 10.61 22.68 -5.29
CA HIS A 79 11.17 23.90 -4.70
C HIS A 79 11.80 23.68 -3.32
N ALA A 80 11.49 22.57 -2.67
CA ALA A 80 11.99 22.23 -1.34
C ALA A 80 12.97 21.05 -1.44
N TYR A 81 14.20 21.34 -1.86
CA TYR A 81 15.26 20.33 -2.03
C TYR A 81 15.62 19.61 -0.72
N GLU A 82 15.39 20.27 0.43
CA GLU A 82 15.60 19.72 1.77
C GLU A 82 14.69 18.52 2.09
N ILE A 83 13.60 18.35 1.33
CA ILE A 83 12.62 17.27 1.56
C ILE A 83 13.03 15.97 0.85
N TYR A 84 13.89 16.02 -0.18
CA TYR A 84 14.31 14.81 -0.90
C TYR A 84 15.01 13.77 -0.01
N PRO A 85 15.93 14.13 0.91
CA PRO A 85 16.51 13.18 1.85
C PRO A 85 15.47 12.52 2.76
N LEU A 86 14.45 13.27 3.20
CA LEU A 86 13.37 12.72 4.05
C LEU A 86 12.48 11.75 3.26
N LEU A 87 12.14 12.08 2.01
CA LEU A 87 11.39 11.18 1.14
C LEU A 87 12.17 9.93 0.76
N PHE A 88 13.47 10.07 0.51
CA PHE A 88 14.36 8.93 0.29
C PHE A 88 14.41 8.03 1.52
N LEU A 89 14.58 8.61 2.71
CA LEU A 89 14.60 7.86 3.97
C LEU A 89 13.26 7.13 4.21
N ALA A 90 12.13 7.79 3.96
CA ALA A 90 10.81 7.18 4.06
C ALA A 90 10.64 6.02 3.06
N GLY A 91 11.07 6.20 1.81
CA GLY A 91 11.07 5.15 0.79
C GLY A 91 11.95 3.96 1.20
N PHE A 92 13.14 4.23 1.71
CA PHE A 92 14.07 3.21 2.20
C PHE A 92 13.48 2.40 3.35
N TRP A 93 12.91 3.05 4.36
CA TRP A 93 12.21 2.37 5.45
C TRP A 93 11.02 1.55 4.95
N PHE A 94 10.25 2.06 3.99
CA PHE A 94 9.16 1.31 3.39
C PHE A 94 9.66 0.06 2.67
N THR A 95 10.78 0.13 1.94
CA THR A 95 11.38 -1.06 1.31
C THR A 95 11.86 -2.08 2.32
N ILE A 96 12.49 -1.66 3.42
CA ILE A 96 12.88 -2.55 4.54
C ILE A 96 11.65 -3.20 5.15
N PHE A 97 10.57 -2.44 5.35
CA PHE A 97 9.32 -2.96 5.88
C PHE A 97 8.71 -4.03 4.97
N CYS A 98 8.66 -3.78 3.66
CA CYS A 98 8.19 -4.76 2.67
C CYS A 98 9.08 -6.02 2.65
N ALA A 99 10.41 -5.85 2.66
CA ALA A 99 11.36 -6.96 2.69
C ALA A 99 11.22 -7.79 3.98
N THR A 100 11.08 -7.14 5.13
CA THR A 100 10.88 -7.81 6.43
C THR A 100 9.56 -8.55 6.49
N THR A 101 8.50 -7.95 5.95
CA THR A 101 7.18 -8.58 5.86
C THR A 101 7.23 -9.81 4.94
N TYR A 102 7.86 -9.68 3.77
CA TYR A 102 8.07 -10.79 2.84
C TYR A 102 8.87 -11.92 3.50
N TYR A 103 9.98 -11.59 4.16
CA TYR A 103 10.79 -12.54 4.90
C TYR A 103 9.98 -13.22 6.02
N SER A 104 9.16 -12.47 6.74
CA SER A 104 8.31 -13.02 7.81
C SER A 104 7.33 -14.06 7.26
N PHE A 105 6.78 -13.86 6.06
CA PHE A 105 5.91 -14.84 5.41
C PHE A 105 6.63 -16.12 4.94
N THR A 106 7.96 -16.13 4.85
CA THR A 106 8.72 -17.35 4.55
C THR A 106 8.84 -18.29 5.75
N LYS A 107 8.59 -17.78 6.97
CA LYS A 107 8.65 -18.59 8.19
C LYS A 107 7.49 -19.59 8.24
N ILE A 108 7.79 -20.80 8.73
CA ILE A 108 6.82 -21.89 8.88
C ILE A 108 5.65 -21.53 9.81
N GLU A 109 5.83 -20.55 10.69
CA GLU A 109 4.87 -20.13 11.71
C GLU A 109 3.68 -19.36 11.14
N VAL A 110 3.86 -18.71 9.98
CA VAL A 110 2.87 -17.76 9.50
C VAL A 110 1.74 -18.47 8.77
N TRP A 111 0.60 -18.56 9.45
CA TRP A 111 -0.59 -19.20 8.95
C TRP A 111 -1.39 -18.26 8.03
N LEU A 112 -0.94 -18.13 6.79
CA LEU A 112 -1.58 -17.22 5.82
C LEU A 112 -2.89 -17.78 5.27
N ASP A 113 -2.98 -19.10 5.15
CA ASP A 113 -4.14 -19.80 4.61
C ASP A 113 -4.76 -20.72 5.66
N ARG A 114 -5.85 -20.25 6.28
CA ARG A 114 -6.65 -20.97 7.28
C ARG A 114 -7.69 -21.92 6.69
N SER A 115 -7.74 -22.06 5.37
CA SER A 115 -8.68 -23.00 4.73
C SER A 115 -8.33 -24.47 4.97
N LYS A 116 -7.07 -24.76 5.33
CA LYS A 116 -6.59 -26.11 5.64
C LYS A 116 -6.81 -26.43 7.11
N THR A 117 -7.33 -27.63 7.39
CA THR A 117 -7.57 -28.15 8.73
C THR A 117 -6.28 -28.46 9.49
N ALA A 118 -5.21 -28.82 8.77
CA ALA A 118 -3.90 -29.08 9.34
C ALA A 118 -3.17 -27.78 9.70
N ALA A 119 -2.68 -27.73 10.96
CA ALA A 119 -1.88 -26.62 11.47
C ALA A 119 -0.62 -26.38 10.59
N PRO A 120 -0.09 -25.15 10.53
CA PRO A 120 1.11 -24.86 9.74
C PRO A 120 2.36 -25.65 10.22
N TRP A 121 2.38 -26.03 11.49
CA TRP A 121 3.40 -26.85 12.15
C TRP A 121 3.15 -28.36 12.06
N ASP A 122 2.11 -28.77 11.33
CA ASP A 122 1.79 -30.17 11.18
C ASP A 122 2.96 -30.92 10.53
N TRP A 123 3.39 -32.01 11.17
CA TRP A 123 4.44 -32.87 10.64
C TRP A 123 4.13 -33.37 9.23
N GLU A 124 2.89 -33.77 8.93
CA GLU A 124 2.53 -34.27 7.59
C GLU A 124 2.75 -33.22 6.50
N ARG A 125 2.59 -31.95 6.86
CA ARG A 125 2.71 -30.82 5.94
C ARG A 125 4.15 -30.32 5.83
N SER A 126 4.92 -30.45 6.90
CA SER A 126 6.25 -29.84 7.01
C SER A 126 7.40 -30.83 6.80
N ARG A 127 7.16 -32.14 6.86
CA ARG A 127 8.15 -33.22 6.69
C ARG A 127 9.09 -33.03 5.50
N GLU A 128 8.57 -32.63 4.34
CA GLU A 128 9.38 -32.53 3.12
C GLU A 128 10.21 -31.23 3.01
N ASP A 129 9.80 -30.19 3.76
CA ASP A 129 10.27 -28.82 3.57
C ASP A 129 10.77 -28.12 4.84
N TYR A 130 10.68 -28.75 6.02
CA TYR A 130 11.01 -28.10 7.30
C TYR A 130 12.46 -27.59 7.34
N TRP A 131 13.40 -28.37 6.80
CA TRP A 131 14.83 -28.04 6.75
C TRP A 131 15.18 -27.01 5.65
N LYS A 132 14.28 -26.80 4.68
CA LYS A 132 14.48 -25.79 3.61
C LYS A 132 14.05 -24.40 4.04
N ARG A 133 13.22 -24.29 5.08
CA ARG A 133 12.68 -23.01 5.56
C ARG A 133 13.70 -22.25 6.41
N GLY A 134 13.74 -20.93 6.23
CA GLY A 134 14.64 -20.07 6.98
C GLY A 134 14.23 -19.96 8.44
N THR A 135 15.08 -20.41 9.34
CA THR A 135 14.95 -20.24 10.80
C THR A 135 15.51 -18.88 11.23
N VAL A 136 16.68 -18.50 10.72
CA VAL A 136 17.39 -17.25 11.05
C VAL A 136 17.56 -16.39 9.80
N ALA A 137 17.42 -15.07 9.96
CA ALA A 137 17.56 -14.09 8.86
C ALA A 137 18.99 -14.07 8.28
N PHE A 138 19.99 -14.33 9.13
CA PHE A 138 21.39 -14.38 8.77
C PHE A 138 21.95 -15.77 9.06
N ASP A 139 21.83 -16.67 8.08
CA ASP A 139 22.50 -17.98 8.09
C ASP A 139 23.17 -18.19 6.74
N LEU A 140 24.29 -17.48 6.53
CA LEU A 140 25.07 -17.52 5.28
C LEU A 140 25.66 -18.91 5.01
N ASP A 141 25.99 -19.62 6.09
CA ASP A 141 26.65 -20.93 6.04
C ASP A 141 25.64 -22.10 6.06
N GLY A 142 24.34 -21.83 6.19
CA GLY A 142 23.30 -22.85 6.25
C GLY A 142 23.41 -23.83 7.41
N ARG A 143 24.15 -23.47 8.47
CA ARG A 143 24.48 -24.41 9.57
C ARG A 143 23.27 -24.79 10.40
N THR A 144 22.25 -23.92 10.45
CA THR A 144 21.05 -24.11 11.27
C THR A 144 20.00 -25.00 10.60
N ARG A 145 20.22 -25.39 9.33
CA ARG A 145 19.22 -26.03 8.45
C ARG A 145 19.55 -27.49 8.10
N LYS A 146 20.25 -28.18 9.00
CA LYS A 146 20.63 -29.58 8.76
C LYS A 146 19.41 -30.49 8.87
N ARG A 147 19.30 -31.40 7.90
CA ARG A 147 18.31 -32.46 7.91
C ARG A 147 18.63 -33.47 9.02
N CYS A 148 17.64 -33.84 9.81
CA CYS A 148 17.77 -34.80 10.90
C CYS A 148 16.90 -36.02 10.62
N GLU A 149 17.48 -37.03 9.96
CA GLU A 149 16.77 -38.25 9.54
C GLU A 149 16.22 -39.04 10.74
N LEU A 150 16.95 -39.09 11.85
CA LEU A 150 16.48 -39.76 13.07
C LEU A 150 15.22 -39.12 13.65
N MET A 151 15.16 -37.78 13.61
CA MET A 151 13.98 -37.04 14.06
C MET A 151 12.80 -37.30 13.12
N GLU A 152 13.05 -37.43 11.81
CA GLU A 152 12.01 -37.74 10.82
C GLU A 152 11.35 -39.09 11.11
N VAL A 153 12.16 -40.13 11.31
CA VAL A 153 11.66 -41.48 11.64
C VAL A 153 10.84 -41.46 12.92
N LEU A 154 11.34 -40.81 13.98
CA LEU A 154 10.63 -40.72 15.24
C LEU A 154 9.28 -40.00 15.11
N GLN A 155 9.22 -38.89 14.37
CA GLN A 155 7.98 -38.15 14.17
C GLN A 155 6.99 -38.90 13.28
N ASP A 156 7.46 -39.66 12.28
CA ASP A 156 6.63 -40.55 11.47
C ASP A 156 6.00 -41.65 12.34
N GLU A 157 6.79 -42.32 13.19
CA GLU A 157 6.30 -43.34 14.12
C GLU A 157 5.29 -42.79 15.14
N MET A 158 5.57 -41.61 15.71
CA MET A 158 4.64 -40.94 16.63
C MET A 158 3.33 -40.59 15.95
N LEU A 159 3.38 -40.18 14.67
CA LEU A 159 2.19 -39.83 13.90
C LEU A 159 1.37 -41.07 13.55
N GLU A 160 2.02 -42.16 13.16
CA GLU A 160 1.36 -43.46 12.97
C GLU A 160 0.71 -43.97 14.27
N ALA A 161 1.41 -43.85 15.40
CA ALA A 161 0.88 -44.21 16.70
C ALA A 161 -0.31 -43.34 17.10
N ALA A 162 -0.27 -42.04 16.83
CA ALA A 162 -1.36 -41.11 17.11
C ALA A 162 -2.62 -41.41 16.28
N LYS A 163 -2.44 -41.76 14.99
CA LYS A 163 -3.53 -42.21 14.11
C LYS A 163 -4.14 -43.52 14.60
N LYS A 164 -3.31 -44.49 14.99
CA LYS A 164 -3.78 -45.76 15.60
C LYS A 164 -4.58 -45.55 16.88
N ARG A 165 -4.27 -44.49 17.65
CA ARG A 165 -4.99 -44.10 18.87
C ARG A 165 -6.24 -43.25 18.62
N GLY A 166 -6.47 -42.79 17.39
CA GLY A 166 -7.59 -41.89 17.05
C GLY A 166 -7.48 -40.49 17.66
N THR A 167 -6.30 -40.11 18.16
CA THR A 167 -6.04 -38.78 18.74
C THR A 167 -5.80 -37.71 17.68
N ARG A 168 -5.65 -38.11 16.41
CA ARG A 168 -5.36 -37.25 15.27
C ARG A 168 -5.92 -37.85 13.98
#